data_AF-A0AAX1VWT5-F1
#
_entry.id   AF-A0AAX1VWT5-F1
#
_cell.length_a   1.000
_cell.length_b   1.000
_cell.length_c   1.000
_cell.angle_alpha   90.00
_cell.angle_beta   90.00
_cell.angle_gamma   90.00
#
_symmetry.space_group_name_H-M   'P 1'
#
loop_
_entity.id
_entity.type
_entity.pdbx_description
1 polymer ?
#
loop_
_entity_poly.entity_id
_entity_poly.type
_entity_poly.pdbx_seq_one_letter_code
_entity_poly.pdbx_strand_id
1 'polypeptide(L)'
;MMRLRLLLNTSKGYRSREIAHGLIHGLRVVKGVYTATGVASASTVSAVSQGFALVNANRKKETPVLFVLKAMPAVPALNHSGAKGVTLSESRLPLSVASKSEHEVILDITNRYEITQARRSGEFIVVDMTVLGRSKRGGEFALVETDKWKQLSGAKGSNPGGLFQAPNGVKWYVKTNPSANRLRNEVLASRLYRAAGIDVPDIELASRKGKPALISKLIVGNPKDLDTLAKNSQLKCGFAVDAWLANWDVIGLTGDNVIFNHRNKPVRIDLGGALVFRAQGEHKGSQFGTTPMELVTMLSREDNSSSRVFRNIERNDIREGIAAIEKIPDARIAALCAEHGPGNHSERIELGKRLISRKKWLVDMKQTLPYIHRQKNERGNVVTVKNPTSPSALDTWRDRYATAVFVPHSAVRGSMNNLPFRSFTPPNTMDGWRRFTTRAVNFTEPEFKRSQHLAPASGAIIFEPDGRVWITEPTNHPFGATHAFPKGKQEAGLNLRTNALKEVYEETGLLVKFHGFIGDYDRTTSRTRYYLAKRIDGTPSDMGFESQSVKLANITEAKRLLPNAVDIAILRDAERAYLKGPF
;
A
#
# COMPACT_ATOMS: atom_id res chain seq x y z
N MET A 1 33.57 -7.04 74.81
CA MET A 1 33.40 -7.03 73.33
C MET A 1 32.52 -8.22 72.91
N MET A 2 31.25 -7.96 72.65
CA MET A 2 30.28 -8.97 72.25
C MET A 2 30.52 -9.33 70.77
N ARG A 3 30.94 -10.57 70.48
CA ARG A 3 31.17 -11.06 69.11
C ARG A 3 29.88 -10.85 68.29
N LEU A 4 29.92 -9.99 67.27
CA LEU A 4 28.90 -9.98 66.21
C LEU A 4 28.86 -11.39 65.60
N ARG A 5 27.86 -12.20 65.96
CA ARG A 5 27.58 -13.44 65.21
C ARG A 5 27.11 -13.01 63.83
N LEU A 6 27.93 -13.28 62.82
CA LEU A 6 27.57 -13.08 61.42
C LEU A 6 26.32 -13.92 61.11
N LEU A 7 25.19 -13.27 60.78
CA LEU A 7 23.90 -13.94 60.55
C LEU A 7 23.90 -14.80 59.27
N LEU A 8 24.62 -14.34 58.24
CA LEU A 8 24.83 -15.01 56.96
C LEU A 8 26.28 -14.73 56.51
N ASN A 9 27.06 -15.78 56.28
CA ASN A 9 28.42 -15.65 55.73
C ASN A 9 28.36 -15.63 54.21
N THR A 10 28.32 -14.43 53.62
CA THR A 10 28.25 -14.25 52.16
C THR A 10 29.41 -13.40 51.68
N SER A 11 30.12 -13.88 50.65
CA SER A 11 31.10 -13.08 49.92
C SER A 11 30.38 -12.05 49.04
N LYS A 12 30.88 -10.81 48.99
CA LYS A 12 30.33 -9.71 48.16
C LYS A 12 30.39 -10.04 46.65
N GLY A 13 29.57 -9.37 45.84
CA GLY A 13 29.59 -9.51 44.39
C GLY A 13 28.99 -10.81 43.88
N TYR A 14 29.56 -11.38 42.81
CA TYR A 14 28.98 -12.51 42.07
C TYR A 14 28.62 -13.72 42.93
N ARG A 15 29.44 -14.03 43.95
CA ARG A 15 29.22 -15.19 44.83
C ARG A 15 28.02 -15.02 45.78
N SER A 16 27.56 -13.79 46.05
CA SER A 16 26.32 -13.56 46.81
C SER A 16 25.06 -13.89 46.00
N ARG A 17 25.18 -14.00 44.67
CA ARG A 17 24.05 -14.17 43.75
C ARG A 17 23.43 -15.56 43.82
N GLU A 18 24.25 -16.59 43.96
CA GLU A 18 23.79 -17.98 44.11
C GLU A 18 23.00 -18.17 45.41
N ILE A 19 23.50 -17.58 46.51
CA ILE A 19 22.83 -17.61 47.82
C ILE A 19 21.51 -16.84 47.76
N ALA A 20 21.49 -15.66 47.14
CA ALA A 20 20.27 -14.89 46.92
C ALA A 20 19.24 -15.61 46.05
N HIS A 21 19.69 -16.30 44.99
CA HIS A 21 18.83 -17.10 44.14
C HIS A 21 18.20 -18.26 44.95
N GLY A 22 19.00 -18.96 45.75
CA GLY A 22 18.51 -20.03 46.63
C GLY A 22 17.57 -19.55 47.74
N LEU A 23 17.75 -18.33 48.24
CA LEU A 23 16.87 -17.71 49.24
C LEU A 23 15.49 -17.35 48.69
N ILE A 24 15.42 -16.88 47.44
CA ILE A 24 14.16 -16.55 46.75
C ILE A 24 13.37 -17.81 46.38
N HIS A 25 14.06 -18.92 46.08
CA HIS A 25 13.45 -20.20 45.71
C HIS A 25 13.30 -21.19 46.88
N GLY A 26 13.62 -20.79 48.12
CA GLY A 26 13.24 -21.52 49.34
C GLY A 26 14.21 -22.61 49.82
N LEU A 27 15.51 -22.33 49.93
CA LEU A 27 16.45 -23.36 50.38
C LEU A 27 16.35 -23.65 51.87
N ARG A 28 16.08 -24.92 52.19
CA ARG A 28 16.21 -25.58 53.48
C ARG A 28 17.65 -26.18 53.64
N VAL A 29 18.43 -26.02 54.74
CA VAL A 29 19.56 -26.89 55.06
C VAL A 29 19.73 -27.37 56.53
N VAL A 30 20.10 -28.65 56.60
CA VAL A 30 20.31 -29.55 57.73
C VAL A 30 21.82 -29.89 57.81
N LYS A 31 22.40 -29.98 59.02
CA LYS A 31 23.85 -30.19 59.31
C LYS A 31 24.78 -28.99 59.00
N GLY A 32 24.41 -27.78 59.41
CA GLY A 32 25.32 -26.61 59.46
C GLY A 32 25.30 -25.69 58.24
N VAL A 33 24.29 -25.84 57.38
CA VAL A 33 24.07 -25.00 56.21
C VAL A 33 22.61 -24.45 56.35
N TYR A 34 22.17 -23.45 55.55
CA TYR A 34 20.92 -22.67 55.77
C TYR A 34 19.59 -23.15 55.19
N THR A 35 18.54 -23.18 56.03
CA THR A 35 17.14 -23.48 55.69
C THR A 35 16.16 -22.28 55.79
N ALA A 36 15.26 -22.01 54.82
CA ALA A 36 14.19 -20.99 54.92
C ALA A 36 12.97 -21.26 54.00
N THR A 37 11.78 -21.03 54.55
CA THR A 37 10.51 -20.83 53.82
C THR A 37 10.13 -19.35 53.94
N GLY A 38 10.12 -18.59 52.83
CA GLY A 38 9.95 -17.13 52.84
C GLY A 38 8.78 -16.62 51.99
N VAL A 39 8.33 -15.41 52.30
CA VAL A 39 7.33 -14.64 51.53
C VAL A 39 8.07 -13.45 50.90
N ALA A 40 8.05 -13.33 49.58
CA ALA A 40 8.70 -12.23 48.87
C ALA A 40 7.73 -11.04 48.74
N SER A 41 8.13 -9.85 49.20
CA SER A 41 7.38 -8.60 48.98
C SER A 41 8.28 -7.59 48.28
N ALA A 42 7.94 -7.25 47.03
CA ALA A 42 8.51 -6.11 46.34
C ALA A 42 7.59 -4.90 46.59
N SER A 43 7.86 -4.18 47.68
CA SER A 43 7.42 -2.79 47.94
C SER A 43 5.92 -2.46 48.03
N THR A 44 5.02 -3.37 48.43
CA THR A 44 3.66 -2.95 48.80
C THR A 44 3.06 -3.80 49.93
N VAL A 45 2.67 -3.11 51.01
CA VAL A 45 2.00 -3.58 52.24
C VAL A 45 2.86 -4.34 53.27
N SER A 46 3.93 -3.67 53.75
CA SER A 46 4.82 -4.08 54.86
C SER A 46 4.11 -4.83 56.00
N ALA A 47 2.99 -4.30 56.51
CA ALA A 47 2.32 -4.87 57.68
C ALA A 47 1.60 -6.21 57.41
N VAL A 48 1.03 -6.40 56.22
CA VAL A 48 0.29 -7.63 55.86
C VAL A 48 1.25 -8.77 55.57
N SER A 49 2.32 -8.51 54.80
CA SER A 49 3.36 -9.53 54.54
C SER A 49 4.09 -9.93 55.82
N GLN A 50 4.37 -8.98 56.72
CA GLN A 50 4.92 -9.28 58.06
C GLN A 50 3.96 -10.14 58.88
N GLY A 51 2.66 -9.83 58.89
CA GLY A 51 1.65 -10.62 59.58
C GLY A 51 1.54 -12.05 59.05
N PHE A 52 1.49 -12.25 57.74
CA PHE A 52 1.42 -13.59 57.13
C PHE A 52 2.70 -14.41 57.37
N ALA A 53 3.88 -13.77 57.31
CA ALA A 53 5.15 -14.41 57.62
C ALA A 53 5.21 -14.84 59.10
N LEU A 54 4.75 -13.99 60.03
CA LEU A 54 4.72 -14.31 61.46
C LEU A 54 3.79 -15.50 61.75
N VAL A 55 2.59 -15.50 61.16
CA VAL A 55 1.60 -16.58 61.35
C VAL A 55 2.14 -17.93 60.85
N ASN A 56 2.75 -17.96 59.66
CA ASN A 56 3.32 -19.20 59.11
C ASN A 56 4.55 -19.67 59.88
N ALA A 57 5.44 -18.75 60.26
CA ALA A 57 6.64 -19.06 61.03
C ALA A 57 6.29 -19.61 62.42
N ASN A 58 5.33 -19.01 63.11
CA ASN A 58 4.82 -19.51 64.40
C ASN A 58 4.21 -20.91 64.26
N ARG A 59 3.41 -21.15 63.20
CA ARG A 59 2.81 -22.47 62.93
C ARG A 59 3.87 -23.56 62.71
N LYS A 60 5.03 -23.22 62.15
CA LYS A 60 6.11 -24.16 61.81
C LYS A 60 7.29 -24.14 62.79
N LYS A 61 7.25 -23.31 63.84
CA LYS A 61 8.37 -23.04 64.76
C LYS A 61 9.66 -22.60 64.04
N GLU A 62 9.52 -21.76 63.02
CA GLU A 62 10.63 -21.23 62.21
C GLU A 62 10.89 -19.75 62.54
N THR A 63 12.07 -19.25 62.18
CA THR A 63 12.36 -17.81 62.23
C THR A 63 11.92 -17.15 60.92
N PRO A 64 11.04 -16.13 60.93
CA PRO A 64 10.61 -15.48 59.71
C PRO A 64 11.75 -14.64 59.08
N VAL A 65 11.89 -14.74 57.76
CA VAL A 65 12.85 -13.98 56.96
C VAL A 65 12.11 -13.00 56.06
N LEU A 66 12.52 -11.73 56.09
CA LEU A 66 11.99 -10.66 55.26
C LEU A 66 13.01 -10.24 54.21
N PHE A 67 12.61 -10.26 52.93
CA PHE A 67 13.42 -9.75 51.84
C PHE A 67 13.06 -8.30 51.55
N VAL A 68 14.06 -7.42 51.58
CA VAL A 68 13.91 -6.02 51.17
C VAL A 68 14.63 -5.85 49.84
N LEU A 69 13.86 -5.68 48.77
CA LEU A 69 14.39 -5.54 47.42
C LEU A 69 14.57 -4.06 47.06
N LYS A 70 15.81 -3.64 46.80
CA LYS A 70 16.13 -2.34 46.22
C LYS A 70 16.41 -2.51 44.72
N ALA A 71 15.47 -2.10 43.88
CA ALA A 71 15.66 -2.12 42.44
C ALA A 71 16.63 -1.02 41.99
N MET A 72 17.69 -1.38 41.25
CA MET A 72 18.54 -0.40 40.57
C MET A 72 17.94 0.00 39.22
N PRO A 73 18.29 1.20 38.70
CA PRO A 73 17.96 1.60 37.34
C PRO A 73 18.48 0.59 36.30
N ALA A 74 17.93 0.64 35.09
CA ALA A 74 18.37 -0.19 33.96
C ALA A 74 19.88 -0.01 33.69
N VAL A 75 20.61 -1.13 33.55
CA VAL A 75 22.08 -1.15 33.35
C VAL A 75 22.44 -1.49 31.89
N PRO A 76 23.58 -1.01 31.37
CA PRO A 76 24.04 -1.33 30.02
C PRO A 76 24.20 -2.84 29.79
N ALA A 77 23.85 -3.31 28.60
CA ALA A 77 23.99 -4.71 28.22
C ALA A 77 25.48 -5.08 28.12
N LEU A 78 26.06 -5.65 29.17
CA LEU A 78 27.28 -6.45 29.04
C LEU A 78 26.90 -7.77 28.36
N ASN A 79 27.66 -8.15 27.33
CA ASN A 79 27.51 -9.35 26.50
C ASN A 79 27.65 -10.65 27.30
N HIS A 80 26.72 -10.92 28.21
CA HIS A 80 26.62 -12.17 28.93
C HIS A 80 25.24 -12.75 28.66
N SER A 81 25.25 -13.81 27.86
CA SER A 81 24.10 -14.60 27.41
C SER A 81 23.17 -14.99 28.57
N GLY A 82 21.87 -14.74 28.40
CA GLY A 82 20.83 -15.57 29.04
C GLY A 82 19.91 -14.94 30.09
N ALA A 83 20.19 -13.77 30.66
CA ALA A 83 19.37 -13.22 31.76
C ALA A 83 18.45 -12.05 31.34
N LYS A 84 17.13 -12.20 31.54
CA LYS A 84 16.11 -11.14 31.42
C LYS A 84 15.90 -10.57 32.82
N GLY A 85 16.45 -9.39 33.11
CA GLY A 85 16.28 -8.73 34.43
C GLY A 85 14.81 -8.53 34.83
N VAL A 86 14.58 -8.14 36.10
CA VAL A 86 13.24 -8.10 36.72
C VAL A 86 12.33 -7.06 36.07
N THR A 87 11.07 -7.44 35.81
CA THR A 87 9.98 -6.53 35.42
C THR A 87 9.06 -6.37 36.62
N LEU A 88 8.79 -5.13 37.03
CA LEU A 88 7.74 -4.83 38.01
C LEU A 88 6.43 -4.61 37.25
N SER A 89 5.41 -5.39 37.57
CA SER A 89 4.05 -5.19 37.05
C SER A 89 3.08 -5.06 38.22
N GLU A 90 2.24 -4.05 38.20
CA GLU A 90 1.07 -3.97 39.09
C GLU A 90 -0.06 -4.83 38.50
N SER A 91 -0.50 -5.86 39.23
CA SER A 91 -1.74 -6.57 38.94
C SER A 91 -2.82 -6.13 39.93
N ARG A 92 -4.04 -5.83 39.43
CA ARG A 92 -5.24 -5.71 40.26
C ARG A 92 -6.03 -7.01 40.10
N LEU A 93 -6.22 -7.76 41.19
CA LEU A 93 -7.16 -8.88 41.20
C LEU A 93 -8.61 -8.38 40.98
N PRO A 94 -9.50 -9.21 40.42
CA PRO A 94 -10.91 -8.85 40.27
C PRO A 94 -11.56 -8.61 41.63
N LEU A 95 -12.37 -7.56 41.71
CA LEU A 95 -13.21 -7.24 42.87
C LEU A 95 -14.29 -8.30 43.05
N SER A 96 -13.97 -9.41 43.71
CA SER A 96 -14.99 -10.28 44.28
C SER A 96 -14.45 -11.00 45.51
N VAL A 97 -15.23 -10.87 46.59
CA VAL A 97 -15.10 -11.46 47.93
C VAL A 97 -14.29 -10.60 48.93
N ALA A 98 -15.00 -10.28 50.01
CA ALA A 98 -14.70 -9.34 51.07
C ALA A 98 -13.24 -9.28 51.59
N SER A 99 -12.76 -8.05 51.74
CA SER A 99 -11.72 -7.63 52.69
C SER A 99 -10.31 -8.22 52.54
N LYS A 100 -9.54 -7.69 51.57
CA LYS A 100 -8.14 -7.21 51.62
C LYS A 100 -7.56 -7.29 50.21
N SER A 101 -7.10 -6.16 49.67
CA SER A 101 -6.49 -6.09 48.34
C SER A 101 -5.10 -6.73 48.37
N GLU A 102 -4.96 -7.95 47.86
CA GLU A 102 -3.66 -8.58 47.62
C GLU A 102 -3.08 -8.07 46.30
N HIS A 103 -1.84 -7.59 46.35
CA HIS A 103 -1.06 -7.19 45.18
C HIS A 103 -0.06 -8.31 44.90
N GLU A 104 -0.18 -8.99 43.76
CA GLU A 104 0.78 -10.00 43.34
C GLU A 104 1.87 -9.33 42.48
N VAL A 105 3.12 -9.38 42.94
CA VAL A 105 4.28 -9.00 42.13
C VAL A 105 4.85 -10.27 41.50
N ILE A 106 4.59 -10.48 40.21
CA ILE A 106 5.20 -11.57 39.44
C ILE A 106 6.66 -11.19 39.18
N LEU A 107 7.59 -11.79 39.91
CA LEU A 107 9.01 -11.68 39.64
C LEU A 107 9.36 -12.71 38.56
N ASP A 108 9.67 -12.28 37.34
CA ASP A 108 10.27 -13.14 36.31
C ASP A 108 11.79 -13.23 36.60
N ILE A 109 12.18 -14.27 37.34
CA ILE A 109 13.44 -14.35 38.09
C ILE A 109 14.54 -14.94 37.20
N THR A 110 15.44 -14.13 36.65
CA THR A 110 16.75 -14.64 36.19
C THR A 110 17.95 -13.84 36.72
N ASN A 111 18.62 -14.43 37.71
CA ASN A 111 20.05 -14.39 38.07
C ASN A 111 20.78 -13.07 38.35
N ARG A 112 20.14 -11.99 38.80
CA ARG A 112 20.87 -10.76 39.19
C ARG A 112 20.39 -10.12 40.50
N TYR A 113 20.73 -10.78 41.60
CA TYR A 113 20.49 -10.33 42.97
C TYR A 113 21.81 -10.23 43.73
N GLU A 114 22.09 -9.11 44.38
CA GLU A 114 23.24 -8.99 45.28
C GLU A 114 22.74 -8.75 46.71
N ILE A 115 23.11 -9.64 47.65
CA ILE A 115 22.83 -9.41 49.07
C ILE A 115 23.73 -8.28 49.52
N THR A 116 23.12 -7.15 49.88
CA THR A 116 23.84 -5.97 50.36
C THR A 116 24.07 -6.00 51.85
N GLN A 117 23.07 -6.49 52.61
CA GLN A 117 23.13 -6.56 54.06
C GLN A 117 22.15 -7.62 54.57
N ALA A 118 22.46 -8.22 55.71
CA ALA A 118 21.51 -9.01 56.49
C ALA A 118 21.56 -8.53 57.94
N ARG A 119 20.40 -8.26 58.54
CA ARG A 119 20.28 -7.74 59.91
C ARG A 119 19.12 -8.38 60.64
N ARG A 120 19.23 -8.50 61.96
CA ARG A 120 18.10 -8.91 62.81
C ARG A 120 17.28 -7.67 63.16
N SER A 121 15.96 -7.75 63.03
CA SER A 121 15.03 -6.67 63.34
C SER A 121 13.80 -7.26 64.02
N GLY A 122 13.76 -7.22 65.35
CA GLY A 122 12.74 -7.91 66.15
C GLY A 122 12.75 -9.42 65.92
N GLU A 123 11.57 -9.98 65.63
CA GLU A 123 11.35 -11.39 65.31
C GLU A 123 11.87 -11.80 63.91
N PHE A 124 12.28 -10.84 63.08
CA PHE A 124 12.66 -11.10 61.69
C PHE A 124 14.17 -11.10 61.47
N ILE A 125 14.62 -11.94 60.54
CA ILE A 125 15.88 -11.72 59.81
C ILE A 125 15.55 -10.93 58.55
N VAL A 126 16.10 -9.72 58.41
CA VAL A 126 15.91 -8.86 57.24
C VAL A 126 17.12 -9.02 56.33
N VAL A 127 16.89 -9.38 55.06
CA VAL A 127 17.92 -9.49 54.02
C VAL A 127 17.67 -8.40 52.99
N ASP A 128 18.56 -7.41 52.95
CA ASP A 128 18.53 -6.34 51.95
C ASP A 128 19.26 -6.79 50.69
N MET A 129 18.55 -6.76 49.57
CA MET A 129 19.06 -7.21 48.30
C MET A 129 18.93 -6.11 47.27
N THR A 130 19.99 -5.91 46.50
CA THR A 130 19.95 -5.09 45.31
C THR A 130 19.58 -5.95 44.11
N VAL A 131 18.53 -5.55 43.41
CA VAL A 131 18.07 -6.19 42.18
C VAL A 131 18.54 -5.35 41.01
N LEU A 132 19.34 -5.92 40.11
CA LEU A 132 19.77 -5.18 38.91
C LEU A 132 18.60 -5.02 37.94
N GLY A 133 18.36 -3.79 37.50
CA GLY A 133 17.34 -3.48 36.50
C GLY A 133 17.59 -4.17 35.15
N ARG A 134 16.54 -4.29 34.33
CA ARG A 134 16.58 -4.92 33.00
C ARG A 134 17.77 -4.40 32.17
N SER A 135 18.41 -5.31 31.43
CA SER A 135 19.34 -4.96 30.34
C SER A 135 18.62 -4.08 29.30
N LYS A 136 19.14 -2.89 29.03
CA LYS A 136 18.69 -2.07 27.89
C LYS A 136 18.93 -2.86 26.60
N ARG A 137 17.87 -3.44 26.02
CA ARG A 137 17.96 -3.93 24.63
C ARG A 137 18.06 -2.70 23.73
N GLY A 138 18.95 -2.76 22.73
CA GLY A 138 19.09 -1.69 21.74
C GLY A 138 17.71 -1.31 21.18
N GLY A 139 17.31 -0.05 21.41
CA GLY A 139 16.03 0.48 20.94
C GLY A 139 15.21 1.30 21.96
N GLU A 140 15.58 1.36 23.25
CA GLU A 140 15.04 2.41 24.14
C GLU A 140 15.78 3.73 23.86
N PHE A 141 15.40 4.39 22.77
CA PHE A 141 15.65 5.82 22.58
C PHE A 141 15.10 6.56 23.80
N ALA A 142 15.83 7.55 24.32
CA ALA A 142 15.24 8.51 25.24
C ALA A 142 14.02 9.11 24.53
N LEU A 143 12.81 8.73 24.97
CA LEU A 143 11.57 9.21 24.36
C LEU A 143 11.57 10.73 24.44
N VAL A 144 11.46 11.39 23.29
CA VAL A 144 11.38 12.84 23.23
C VAL A 144 10.13 13.28 23.99
N GLU A 145 10.31 14.02 25.08
CA GLU A 145 9.19 14.54 25.86
C GLU A 145 8.74 15.88 25.27
N THR A 146 7.45 15.97 24.92
CA THR A 146 6.89 17.11 24.17
C THR A 146 6.07 18.06 25.04
N ASP A 147 6.02 17.83 26.36
CA ASP A 147 5.18 18.60 27.29
C ASP A 147 5.55 20.07 27.38
N LYS A 148 6.84 20.38 27.22
CA LYS A 148 7.37 21.75 27.23
C LYS A 148 7.32 22.44 25.87
N TRP A 149 6.83 21.77 24.82
CA TRP A 149 6.81 22.35 23.47
C TRP A 149 5.67 23.35 23.33
N LYS A 150 5.95 24.49 22.69
CA LYS A 150 4.94 25.53 22.45
C LYS A 150 3.90 25.04 21.44
N GLN A 151 2.63 25.00 21.83
CA GLN A 151 1.55 24.69 20.90
C GLN A 151 1.33 25.87 19.95
N LEU A 152 1.31 25.59 18.65
CA LEU A 152 1.04 26.56 17.60
C LEU A 152 -0.38 26.42 17.05
N SER A 153 -0.91 25.19 16.99
CA SER A 153 -2.31 24.94 16.58
C SER A 153 -2.85 23.64 17.16
N GLY A 154 -4.18 23.45 17.07
CA GLY A 154 -4.86 22.19 17.38
C GLY A 154 -4.65 21.11 16.30
N ALA A 155 -5.33 19.98 16.49
CA ALA A 155 -5.30 18.85 15.56
C ALA A 155 -5.92 19.22 14.21
N LYS A 156 -5.29 18.75 13.12
CA LYS A 156 -5.76 18.90 11.74
C LYS A 156 -6.40 17.61 11.17
N GLY A 157 -6.55 16.56 11.98
CA GLY A 157 -7.12 15.28 11.58
C GLY A 157 -7.75 14.53 12.75
N SER A 158 -8.12 13.26 12.55
CA SER A 158 -8.92 12.48 13.50
C SER A 158 -8.20 12.08 14.79
N ASN A 159 -6.86 12.11 14.79
CA ASN A 159 -6.07 11.80 15.98
C ASN A 159 -5.87 13.07 16.83
N PRO A 160 -6.09 13.00 18.16
CA PRO A 160 -5.78 14.10 19.06
C PRO A 160 -4.31 14.53 18.95
N GLY A 161 -4.06 15.83 19.05
CA GLY A 161 -2.72 16.38 18.84
C GLY A 161 -2.73 17.82 18.35
N GLY A 162 -1.69 18.18 17.59
CA GLY A 162 -1.57 19.49 16.98
C GLY A 162 -0.17 19.82 16.47
N LEU A 163 0.02 21.07 16.06
CA LEU A 163 1.31 21.60 15.64
C LEU A 163 2.04 22.20 16.85
N PHE A 164 3.30 21.83 17.04
CA PHE A 164 4.14 22.27 18.15
C PHE A 164 5.49 22.77 17.66
N GLN A 165 6.12 23.61 18.46
CA GLN A 165 7.49 24.06 18.28
C GLN A 165 8.37 23.53 19.41
N ALA A 166 9.40 22.78 19.05
CA ALA A 166 10.42 22.31 19.98
C ALA A 166 11.32 23.47 20.44
N PRO A 167 12.06 23.33 21.57
CA PRO A 167 12.93 24.39 22.09
C PRO A 167 14.00 24.89 21.11
N ASN A 168 14.44 24.02 20.18
CA ASN A 168 15.37 24.37 19.11
C ASN A 168 14.72 25.13 17.93
N GLY A 169 13.45 25.53 18.05
CA GLY A 169 12.71 26.27 17.04
C GLY A 169 12.08 25.40 15.94
N VAL A 170 12.39 24.10 15.86
CA VAL A 170 11.86 23.21 14.82
C VAL A 170 10.38 22.91 15.07
N LYS A 171 9.57 22.95 14.00
CA LYS A 171 8.13 22.66 14.06
C LYS A 171 7.85 21.18 13.79
N TRP A 172 7.00 20.61 14.63
CA TRP A 172 6.63 19.20 14.61
C TRP A 172 5.12 19.06 14.78
N TYR A 173 4.52 18.15 14.02
CA TYR A 173 3.16 17.70 14.28
C TYR A 173 3.21 16.57 15.31
N VAL A 174 2.51 16.73 16.44
CA VAL A 174 2.47 15.75 17.53
C VAL A 174 1.12 15.05 17.48
N LYS A 175 1.11 13.73 17.25
CA LYS A 175 -0.07 12.86 17.32
C LYS A 175 -0.03 12.08 18.64
N THR A 176 -1.07 12.22 19.46
CA THR A 176 -1.27 11.36 20.63
C THR A 176 -2.30 10.29 20.26
N ASN A 177 -1.90 9.02 20.33
CA ASN A 177 -2.79 7.89 20.08
C ASN A 177 -2.72 6.94 21.29
N PRO A 178 -3.85 6.42 21.78
CA PRO A 178 -3.83 5.47 22.89
C PRO A 178 -3.11 4.16 22.56
N SER A 179 -3.02 3.78 21.27
CA SER A 179 -2.39 2.53 20.84
C SER A 179 -0.93 2.72 20.45
N ALA A 180 -0.02 2.23 21.28
CA ALA A 180 1.42 2.17 20.98
C ALA A 180 1.71 1.41 19.66
N ASN A 181 0.89 0.42 19.31
CA ASN A 181 1.06 -0.34 18.07
C ASN A 181 0.79 0.53 16.83
N ARG A 182 -0.21 1.42 16.85
CA ARG A 182 -0.48 2.33 15.73
C ARG A 182 0.69 3.29 15.50
N LEU A 183 1.28 3.82 16.58
CA LEU A 183 2.44 4.71 16.50
C LEU A 183 3.67 4.00 15.93
N ARG A 184 3.95 2.78 16.42
CA ARG A 184 5.04 1.92 15.94
C ARG A 184 4.88 1.56 14.46
N ASN A 185 3.65 1.28 14.03
CA ASN A 185 3.34 1.03 12.63
C ASN A 185 3.69 2.23 11.72
N GLU A 186 3.33 3.44 12.13
CA GLU A 186 3.63 4.66 11.37
C GLU A 186 5.15 4.94 11.30
N VAL A 187 5.88 4.70 12.40
CA VAL A 187 7.36 4.77 12.41
C VAL A 187 7.96 3.76 11.45
N LEU A 188 7.56 2.48 11.54
CA LEU A 188 8.07 1.43 10.66
C LEU A 188 7.80 1.75 9.19
N ALA A 189 6.58 2.17 8.85
CA ALA A 189 6.23 2.59 7.49
C ALA A 189 7.17 3.71 7.02
N SER A 190 7.41 4.74 7.85
CA SER A 190 8.33 5.83 7.54
C SER A 190 9.76 5.36 7.27
N ARG A 191 10.26 4.39 8.04
CA ARG A 191 11.61 3.83 7.83
C ARG A 191 11.70 3.00 6.54
N LEU A 192 10.66 2.24 6.22
CA LEU A 192 10.61 1.43 4.99
C LEU A 192 10.48 2.28 3.73
N TYR A 193 9.64 3.34 3.74
CA TYR A 193 9.58 4.30 2.63
C TYR A 193 10.94 4.96 2.38
N ARG A 194 11.61 5.44 3.44
CA ARG A 194 12.97 6.00 3.31
C ARG A 194 13.97 4.99 2.75
N ALA A 195 13.91 3.74 3.20
CA ALA A 195 14.78 2.69 2.68
C ALA A 195 14.56 2.46 1.17
N ALA A 196 13.33 2.63 0.69
CA ALA A 196 12.97 2.62 -0.73
C ALA A 196 13.26 3.95 -1.46
N GLY A 197 13.88 4.95 -0.81
CA GLY A 197 14.16 6.25 -1.43
C GLY A 197 12.93 7.13 -1.63
N ILE A 198 11.81 6.86 -0.95
CA ILE A 198 10.60 7.66 -1.01
C ILE A 198 10.59 8.72 0.09
N ASP A 199 10.37 9.98 -0.30
CA ASP A 199 10.32 11.12 0.61
C ASP A 199 9.11 11.03 1.56
N VAL A 200 9.40 11.03 2.86
CA VAL A 200 8.44 11.06 3.97
C VAL A 200 8.98 11.95 5.11
N PRO A 201 8.13 12.50 5.99
CA PRO A 201 8.57 13.28 7.15
C PRO A 201 9.44 12.49 8.12
N ASP A 202 10.32 13.16 8.87
CA ASP A 202 11.03 12.58 10.01
C ASP A 202 10.01 12.24 11.09
N ILE A 203 9.83 10.94 11.35
CA ILE A 203 8.84 10.43 12.30
C ILE A 203 9.56 9.66 13.41
N GLU A 204 9.23 9.99 14.64
CA GLU A 204 9.80 9.38 15.85
C GLU A 204 8.74 9.16 16.94
N LEU A 205 9.02 8.20 17.83
CA LEU A 205 8.23 8.01 19.05
C LEU A 205 8.58 9.08 20.07
N ALA A 206 7.57 9.55 20.79
CA ALA A 206 7.67 10.58 21.79
C ALA A 206 6.77 10.27 22.99
N SER A 207 6.87 11.09 24.03
CA SER A 207 5.94 11.12 25.15
C SER A 207 5.27 12.49 25.23
N ARG A 208 3.99 12.50 25.62
CA ARG A 208 3.26 13.72 25.97
C ARG A 208 2.33 13.43 27.14
N LYS A 209 2.48 14.15 28.24
CA LYS A 209 1.71 14.00 29.48
C LYS A 209 1.74 12.55 29.98
N GLY A 210 2.92 11.93 29.92
CA GLY A 210 3.13 10.53 30.29
C GLY A 210 2.48 9.49 29.36
N LYS A 211 1.88 9.91 28.22
CA LYS A 211 1.27 9.01 27.24
C LYS A 211 2.14 8.88 25.98
N PRO A 212 2.12 7.72 25.31
CA PRO A 212 2.78 7.54 24.02
C PRO A 212 2.28 8.56 22.99
N ALA A 213 3.23 9.15 22.28
CA ALA A 213 3.00 10.10 21.20
C ALA A 213 3.92 9.80 20.02
N LEU A 214 3.60 10.42 18.89
CA LEU A 214 4.38 10.38 17.67
C LEU A 214 4.64 11.80 17.23
N ILE A 215 5.89 12.12 16.91
CA ILE A 215 6.26 13.40 16.34
C ILE A 215 6.61 13.20 14.87
N SER A 216 6.08 14.09 14.03
CA SER A 216 6.32 14.13 12.59
C SER A 216 6.81 15.52 12.21
N LYS A 217 8.03 15.64 11.69
CA LYS A 217 8.63 16.94 11.36
C LYS A 217 7.81 17.64 10.31
N LEU A 218 7.51 18.92 10.53
CA LEU A 218 6.67 19.68 9.61
C LEU A 218 7.40 19.84 8.26
N ILE A 219 6.76 19.39 7.19
CA ILE A 219 7.21 19.65 5.83
C ILE A 219 6.56 20.95 5.35
N VAL A 220 7.39 21.90 4.92
CA VAL A 220 6.90 23.13 4.29
C VAL A 220 6.54 22.82 2.85
N GLY A 221 5.25 22.91 2.54
CA GLY A 221 4.69 22.60 1.24
C GLY A 221 3.16 22.65 1.27
N ASN A 222 2.54 22.42 0.12
CA ASN A 222 1.09 22.41 -0.03
C ASN A 222 0.61 21.08 -0.64
N PRO A 223 -0.58 20.58 -0.24
CA PRO A 223 -1.25 19.53 -0.96
C PRO A 223 -1.66 20.01 -2.36
N LYS A 224 -1.94 19.07 -3.26
CA LYS A 224 -2.43 19.35 -4.61
C LYS A 224 -3.69 18.55 -4.89
N ASP A 225 -4.51 19.05 -5.82
CA ASP A 225 -5.68 18.35 -6.30
C ASP A 225 -5.31 17.04 -7.02
N LEU A 226 -6.27 16.11 -7.10
CA LEU A 226 -6.07 14.78 -7.67
C LEU A 226 -5.60 14.79 -9.14
N ASP A 227 -6.04 15.76 -9.95
CA ASP A 227 -5.65 15.83 -11.36
C ASP A 227 -4.20 16.27 -11.52
N THR A 228 -3.73 17.18 -10.66
CA THR A 228 -2.31 17.55 -10.61
C THR A 228 -1.45 16.39 -10.09
N LEU A 229 -1.92 15.64 -9.08
CA LEU A 229 -1.24 14.44 -8.61
C LEU A 229 -1.10 13.38 -9.72
N ALA A 230 -2.16 13.16 -10.51
CA ALA A 230 -2.20 12.16 -11.58
C ALA A 230 -1.18 12.41 -12.71
N LYS A 231 -0.66 13.64 -12.81
CA LYS A 231 0.34 14.04 -13.82
C LYS A 231 1.78 13.91 -13.31
N ASN A 232 2.01 13.63 -12.02
CA ASN A 232 3.35 13.62 -11.44
C ASN A 232 4.04 12.24 -11.55
N SER A 233 5.06 12.13 -12.40
CA SER A 233 5.80 10.88 -12.59
C SER A 233 6.50 10.40 -11.31
N GLN A 234 7.14 11.29 -10.53
CA GLN A 234 7.85 10.89 -9.31
C GLN A 234 6.92 10.25 -8.26
N LEU A 235 5.66 10.70 -8.18
CA LEU A 235 4.65 10.09 -7.33
C LEU A 235 4.31 8.66 -7.81
N LYS A 236 4.11 8.50 -9.13
CA LYS A 236 3.83 7.20 -9.77
C LYS A 236 4.97 6.20 -9.61
N CYS A 237 6.23 6.63 -9.71
CA CYS A 237 7.38 5.76 -9.50
C CYS A 237 7.43 5.16 -8.08
N GLY A 238 6.77 5.80 -7.10
CA GLY A 238 6.64 5.25 -5.74
C GLY A 238 5.46 4.28 -5.55
N PHE A 239 4.58 4.10 -6.55
CA PHE A 239 3.37 3.29 -6.43
C PHE A 239 3.65 1.84 -6.02
N ALA A 240 4.69 1.21 -6.58
CA ALA A 240 5.02 -0.16 -6.21
C ALA A 240 5.46 -0.26 -4.73
N VAL A 241 6.06 0.80 -4.17
CA VAL A 241 6.39 0.89 -2.73
C VAL A 241 5.10 1.01 -1.90
N ASP A 242 4.13 1.82 -2.37
CA ASP A 242 2.82 1.93 -1.73
C ASP A 242 2.10 0.57 -1.70
N ALA A 243 2.15 -0.16 -2.82
CA ALA A 243 1.62 -1.50 -2.93
C ALA A 243 2.39 -2.47 -2.02
N TRP A 244 3.73 -2.47 -2.02
CA TRP A 244 4.55 -3.30 -1.14
C TRP A 244 4.21 -3.12 0.34
N LEU A 245 3.96 -1.87 0.77
CA LEU A 245 3.59 -1.54 2.14
C LEU A 245 2.09 -1.58 2.41
N ALA A 246 1.26 -1.99 1.44
CA ALA A 246 -0.20 -2.00 1.54
C ALA A 246 -0.78 -0.66 2.03
N ASN A 247 -0.26 0.47 1.53
CA ASN A 247 -0.74 1.80 1.92
C ASN A 247 -1.96 2.20 1.11
N TRP A 248 -3.13 1.72 1.53
CA TRP A 248 -4.40 1.96 0.83
C TRP A 248 -4.84 3.43 0.87
N ASP A 249 -4.29 4.22 1.80
CA ASP A 249 -4.64 5.62 2.04
C ASP A 249 -3.53 6.58 1.61
N VAL A 250 -2.61 6.16 0.73
CA VAL A 250 -1.44 6.98 0.34
C VAL A 250 -1.81 8.35 -0.23
N ILE A 251 -2.93 8.47 -0.93
CA ILE A 251 -3.40 9.74 -1.50
C ILE A 251 -4.26 10.54 -0.50
N GLY A 252 -4.89 9.89 0.48
CA GLY A 252 -5.95 10.50 1.29
C GLY A 252 -7.24 10.67 0.50
N LEU A 253 -8.22 11.38 1.05
CA LEU A 253 -9.52 11.54 0.39
C LEU A 253 -9.46 12.52 -0.79
N THR A 254 -8.71 13.61 -0.65
CA THR A 254 -8.66 14.71 -1.63
C THR A 254 -7.25 15.01 -2.16
N GLY A 255 -6.27 14.15 -1.84
CA GLY A 255 -4.85 14.42 -2.10
C GLY A 255 -4.11 14.97 -0.87
N ASP A 256 -4.77 14.98 0.29
CA ASP A 256 -4.31 15.53 1.55
C ASP A 256 -3.15 14.76 2.19
N ASN A 257 -2.94 13.49 1.79
CA ASN A 257 -1.80 12.69 2.27
C ASN A 257 -0.53 12.83 1.41
N VAL A 258 -0.51 13.74 0.43
CA VAL A 258 0.69 14.06 -0.37
C VAL A 258 0.94 15.55 -0.38
N ILE A 259 2.11 15.97 0.11
CA ILE A 259 2.55 17.37 0.10
C ILE A 259 3.65 17.56 -0.93
N PHE A 260 3.60 18.66 -1.68
CA PHE A 260 4.70 19.07 -2.55
C PHE A 260 5.60 20.05 -1.81
N ASN A 261 6.86 19.66 -1.61
CA ASN A 261 7.84 20.55 -0.97
C ASN A 261 8.25 21.70 -1.90
N HIS A 262 9.10 22.61 -1.40
CA HIS A 262 9.63 23.75 -2.16
C HIS A 262 10.37 23.39 -3.46
N ARG A 263 10.82 22.13 -3.62
CA ARG A 263 11.44 21.61 -4.87
C ARG A 263 10.43 20.93 -5.79
N ASN A 264 9.14 21.07 -5.51
CA ASN A 264 8.05 20.42 -6.23
C ASN A 264 8.14 18.88 -6.22
N LYS A 265 8.79 18.29 -5.19
CA LYS A 265 8.83 16.83 -5.00
C LYS A 265 7.67 16.38 -4.12
N PRO A 266 6.98 15.29 -4.49
CA PRO A 266 5.92 14.71 -3.67
C PRO A 266 6.50 14.05 -2.43
N VAL A 267 5.95 14.38 -1.26
CA VAL A 267 6.27 13.80 0.04
C VAL A 267 5.01 13.14 0.57
N ARG A 268 5.09 11.84 0.85
CA ARG A 268 3.97 11.08 1.43
C ARG A 268 3.89 11.41 2.92
N ILE A 269 2.75 11.86 3.39
CA ILE A 269 2.48 12.13 4.79
C ILE A 269 1.38 11.20 5.29
N ASP A 270 1.13 11.22 6.60
CA ASP A 270 0.15 10.38 7.28
C ASP A 270 0.23 8.88 6.90
N LEU A 271 1.28 8.21 7.39
CA LEU A 271 1.59 6.83 7.00
C LEU A 271 0.79 5.79 7.83
N GLY A 272 -0.22 6.23 8.56
CA GLY A 272 -1.00 5.37 9.47
C GLY A 272 -1.78 4.28 8.74
N GLY A 273 -2.15 4.50 7.48
CA GLY A 273 -2.85 3.53 6.62
C GLY A 273 -1.95 2.47 5.97
N ALA A 274 -0.64 2.49 6.22
CA ALA A 274 0.31 1.49 5.73
C ALA A 274 0.37 0.25 6.65
N LEU A 275 0.92 -0.85 6.13
CA LEU A 275 1.22 -2.09 6.83
C LEU A 275 -0.05 -2.71 7.45
N VAL A 276 -0.09 -2.96 8.76
CA VAL A 276 -1.12 -3.80 9.39
C VAL A 276 -2.45 -3.08 9.65
N PHE A 277 -2.47 -1.74 9.61
CA PHE A 277 -3.66 -0.93 9.93
C PHE A 277 -4.22 -0.21 8.69
N ARG A 278 -5.51 0.10 8.73
CA ARG A 278 -6.24 0.98 7.80
C ARG A 278 -6.20 2.42 8.31
N ALA A 279 -6.59 3.39 7.47
CA ALA A 279 -6.65 4.81 7.83
C ALA A 279 -7.42 5.09 9.14
N GLN A 280 -8.57 4.43 9.32
CA GLN A 280 -9.42 4.53 10.51
C GLN A 280 -8.86 3.78 11.74
N GLY A 281 -7.76 3.03 11.60
CA GLY A 281 -7.11 2.30 12.68
C GLY A 281 -7.48 0.82 12.78
N GLU A 282 -8.43 0.35 11.97
CA GLU A 282 -8.82 -1.07 11.90
C GLU A 282 -7.70 -1.94 11.32
N HIS A 283 -7.60 -3.19 11.79
CA HIS A 283 -6.59 -4.12 11.30
C HIS A 283 -6.95 -4.64 9.89
N LYS A 284 -5.97 -4.74 8.99
CA LYS A 284 -6.20 -5.28 7.63
C LYS A 284 -6.43 -6.79 7.60
N GLY A 285 -5.99 -7.51 8.63
CA GLY A 285 -6.17 -8.95 8.74
C GLY A 285 -5.60 -9.72 7.53
N SER A 286 -6.37 -10.68 7.01
CA SER A 286 -6.01 -11.52 5.86
C SER A 286 -5.83 -10.75 4.55
N GLN A 287 -6.36 -9.52 4.45
CA GLN A 287 -6.21 -8.69 3.27
C GLN A 287 -4.76 -8.20 3.10
N PHE A 288 -3.97 -8.16 4.17
CA PHE A 288 -2.54 -7.87 4.11
C PHE A 288 -1.72 -9.17 4.06
N GLY A 289 -1.73 -9.81 2.88
CA GLY A 289 -1.06 -11.08 2.61
C GLY A 289 0.40 -10.95 2.15
N THR A 290 1.00 -12.08 1.76
CA THR A 290 2.35 -12.17 1.18
C THR A 290 2.41 -11.75 -0.29
N THR A 291 1.27 -11.70 -0.97
CA THR A 291 1.14 -11.22 -2.35
C THR A 291 0.63 -9.77 -2.35
N PRO A 292 1.34 -8.81 -2.97
CA PRO A 292 0.92 -7.41 -3.04
C PRO A 292 -0.15 -7.17 -4.10
N MET A 293 -1.37 -7.65 -3.82
CA MET A 293 -2.54 -7.46 -4.68
C MET A 293 -2.90 -5.99 -4.90
N GLU A 294 -2.37 -5.09 -4.06
CA GLU A 294 -2.48 -3.64 -4.20
C GLU A 294 -2.00 -3.09 -5.54
N LEU A 295 -1.09 -3.78 -6.25
CA LEU A 295 -0.74 -3.40 -7.62
C LEU A 295 -1.96 -3.36 -8.57
N VAL A 296 -3.00 -4.14 -8.26
CA VAL A 296 -4.24 -4.20 -9.04
C VAL A 296 -5.38 -3.51 -8.28
N THR A 297 -5.56 -3.82 -6.99
CA THR A 297 -6.73 -3.36 -6.23
C THR A 297 -6.70 -1.85 -5.95
N MET A 298 -5.52 -1.22 -5.90
CA MET A 298 -5.44 0.25 -5.79
C MET A 298 -5.75 0.97 -7.11
N LEU A 299 -5.87 0.24 -8.22
CA LEU A 299 -6.18 0.79 -9.54
C LEU A 299 -7.62 0.50 -10.00
N SER A 300 -8.36 -0.38 -9.31
CA SER A 300 -9.59 -0.97 -9.86
C SER A 300 -10.86 -0.13 -9.68
N ARG A 301 -10.99 0.71 -8.64
CA ARG A 301 -12.24 1.44 -8.37
C ARG A 301 -12.17 2.91 -8.77
N GLU A 302 -13.16 3.45 -9.48
CA GLU A 302 -13.15 4.87 -9.92
C GLU A 302 -13.41 5.88 -8.80
N ASP A 303 -14.06 5.44 -7.72
CA ASP A 303 -14.42 6.27 -6.57
C ASP A 303 -13.25 6.51 -5.61
N ASN A 304 -12.19 5.69 -5.69
CA ASN A 304 -11.05 5.82 -4.80
C ASN A 304 -9.99 6.80 -5.37
N SER A 305 -9.43 7.62 -4.49
CA SER A 305 -8.45 8.67 -4.85
C SER A 305 -7.16 8.10 -5.43
N SER A 306 -6.66 6.99 -4.88
CA SER A 306 -5.48 6.27 -5.38
C SER A 306 -5.61 5.87 -6.85
N SER A 307 -6.75 5.30 -7.24
CA SER A 307 -7.07 4.89 -8.61
C SER A 307 -7.17 6.10 -9.52
N ARG A 308 -7.75 7.22 -9.06
CA ARG A 308 -7.78 8.47 -9.85
C ARG A 308 -6.37 9.02 -10.11
N VAL A 309 -5.48 8.96 -9.12
CA VAL A 309 -4.10 9.45 -9.24
C VAL A 309 -3.24 8.50 -10.08
N PHE A 310 -3.35 7.19 -9.83
CA PHE A 310 -2.55 6.17 -10.49
C PHE A 310 -3.21 5.59 -11.75
N ARG A 311 -4.34 6.14 -12.24
CA ARG A 311 -5.08 5.62 -13.42
C ARG A 311 -4.22 5.48 -14.67
N ASN A 312 -3.27 6.40 -14.84
CA ASN A 312 -2.37 6.46 -15.99
C ASN A 312 -0.96 6.02 -15.59
N ILE A 313 -0.84 5.04 -14.68
CA ILE A 313 0.45 4.49 -14.31
C ILE A 313 0.98 3.63 -15.46
N GLU A 314 2.26 3.81 -15.79
CA GLU A 314 2.92 3.03 -16.81
C GLU A 314 3.75 1.90 -16.20
N ARG A 315 4.02 0.87 -16.99
CA ARG A 315 4.84 -0.28 -16.54
C ARG A 315 6.22 0.15 -16.05
N ASN A 316 6.80 1.18 -16.67
CA ASN A 316 8.10 1.70 -16.25
C ASN A 316 8.03 2.40 -14.88
N ASP A 317 6.95 3.12 -14.56
CA ASP A 317 6.72 3.68 -13.22
C ASP A 317 6.71 2.56 -12.16
N ILE A 318 5.98 1.47 -12.43
CA ILE A 318 5.92 0.31 -11.53
C ILE A 318 7.30 -0.34 -11.38
N ARG A 319 8.04 -0.51 -12.48
CA ARG A 319 9.39 -1.11 -12.46
C ARG A 319 10.39 -0.29 -11.68
N GLU A 320 10.33 1.04 -11.77
CA GLU A 320 11.19 1.92 -10.99
C GLU A 320 10.94 1.74 -9.49
N GLY A 321 9.68 1.68 -9.07
CA GLY A 321 9.32 1.40 -7.69
C GLY A 321 9.77 0.01 -7.24
N ILE A 322 9.61 -1.03 -8.08
CA ILE A 322 10.13 -2.37 -7.77
C ILE A 322 11.65 -2.36 -7.65
N ALA A 323 12.36 -1.67 -8.54
CA ALA A 323 13.81 -1.54 -8.49
C ALA A 323 14.28 -0.82 -7.21
N ALA A 324 13.49 0.12 -6.69
CA ALA A 324 13.76 0.75 -5.41
C ALA A 324 13.62 -0.22 -4.22
N ILE A 325 12.60 -1.08 -4.24
CA ILE A 325 12.40 -2.13 -3.21
C ILE A 325 13.50 -3.18 -3.29
N GLU A 326 13.88 -3.58 -4.51
CA GLU A 326 14.91 -4.59 -4.80
C GLU A 326 16.26 -4.24 -4.14
N LYS A 327 16.62 -2.94 -4.16
CA LYS A 327 17.85 -2.41 -3.54
C LYS A 327 17.90 -2.53 -2.02
N ILE A 328 16.78 -2.74 -1.33
CA ILE A 328 16.74 -2.84 0.12
C ILE A 328 17.14 -4.26 0.54
N PRO A 329 18.24 -4.49 1.28
CA PRO A 329 18.60 -5.84 1.71
C PRO A 329 17.52 -6.48 2.58
N ASP A 330 17.26 -7.77 2.42
CA ASP A 330 16.25 -8.50 3.21
C ASP A 330 16.54 -8.40 4.72
N ALA A 331 17.82 -8.46 5.10
CA ALA A 331 18.28 -8.26 6.47
C ALA A 331 17.92 -6.86 7.01
N ARG A 332 17.93 -5.83 6.16
CA ARG A 332 17.54 -4.47 6.54
C ARG A 332 16.03 -4.39 6.80
N ILE A 333 15.21 -5.04 5.98
CA ILE A 333 13.76 -5.13 6.18
C ILE A 333 13.45 -5.83 7.51
N ALA A 334 14.08 -6.98 7.75
CA ALA A 334 13.90 -7.73 9.00
C ALA A 334 14.30 -6.93 10.23
N ALA A 335 15.45 -6.23 10.18
CA ALA A 335 15.93 -5.38 11.27
C ALA A 335 14.96 -4.24 11.58
N LEU A 336 14.50 -3.52 10.55
CA LEU A 336 13.52 -2.44 10.72
C LEU A 336 12.23 -2.93 11.37
N CYS A 337 11.70 -4.08 10.93
CA CYS A 337 10.51 -4.68 11.53
C CYS A 337 10.74 -5.07 12.99
N ALA A 338 11.86 -5.72 13.32
CA ALA A 338 12.18 -6.13 14.68
C ALA A 338 12.30 -4.93 15.64
N GLU A 339 12.95 -3.85 15.19
CA GLU A 339 13.23 -2.65 15.98
C GLU A 339 11.99 -1.77 16.15
N HIS A 340 11.24 -1.53 15.08
CA HIS A 340 10.20 -0.50 15.05
C HIS A 340 8.78 -1.04 14.90
N GLY A 341 8.59 -2.30 14.51
CA GLY A 341 7.27 -2.83 14.18
C GLY A 341 6.28 -2.87 15.35
N PRO A 342 4.97 -2.90 15.03
CA PRO A 342 3.91 -3.08 16.03
C PRO A 342 3.93 -4.51 16.60
N GLY A 343 3.24 -4.70 17.72
CA GLY A 343 3.09 -6.02 18.34
C GLY A 343 4.31 -6.48 19.14
N ASN A 344 4.27 -7.75 19.55
CA ASN A 344 5.34 -8.43 20.26
C ASN A 344 6.49 -8.83 19.32
N HIS A 345 7.56 -9.40 19.87
CA HIS A 345 8.75 -9.76 19.09
C HIS A 345 8.44 -10.76 17.96
N SER A 346 7.62 -11.78 18.22
CA SER A 346 7.26 -12.80 17.22
C SER A 346 6.49 -12.18 16.06
N GLU A 347 5.49 -11.35 16.35
CA GLU A 347 4.68 -10.65 15.35
C GLU A 347 5.54 -9.74 14.43
N ARG A 348 6.58 -9.10 15.00
CA ARG A 348 7.52 -8.28 14.22
C ARG A 348 8.39 -9.09 13.27
N ILE A 349 8.84 -10.27 13.71
CA ILE A 349 9.60 -11.18 12.86
C ILE A 349 8.72 -11.68 11.70
N GLU A 350 7.47 -12.06 11.98
CA GLU A 350 6.51 -12.47 10.94
C GLU A 350 6.16 -11.34 9.98
N LEU A 351 6.04 -10.09 10.46
CA LEU A 351 5.88 -8.92 9.60
C LEU A 351 7.09 -8.75 8.67
N GLY A 352 8.31 -8.92 9.19
CA GLY A 352 9.54 -8.91 8.39
C GLY A 352 9.52 -9.97 7.28
N LYS A 353 9.20 -11.22 7.62
CA LYS A 353 9.07 -12.31 6.64
C LYS A 353 8.02 -11.99 5.57
N ARG A 354 6.86 -11.47 5.97
CA ARG A 354 5.79 -11.09 5.04
C ARG A 354 6.25 -10.03 4.04
N LEU A 355 6.90 -8.96 4.52
CA LEU A 355 7.40 -7.90 3.65
C LEU A 355 8.50 -8.39 2.69
N ILE A 356 9.35 -9.31 3.14
CA ILE A 356 10.35 -9.95 2.27
C ILE A 356 9.66 -10.81 1.20
N SER A 357 8.64 -11.59 1.55
CA SER A 357 7.87 -12.36 0.56
C SER A 357 7.17 -11.47 -0.45
N ARG A 358 6.58 -10.35 0.00
CA ARG A 358 5.97 -9.34 -0.89
C ARG A 358 7.01 -8.73 -1.84
N LYS A 359 8.21 -8.41 -1.34
CA LYS A 359 9.33 -7.93 -2.15
C LYS A 359 9.72 -8.96 -3.22
N LYS A 360 9.94 -10.22 -2.84
CA LYS A 360 10.33 -11.29 -3.78
C LYS A 360 9.32 -11.44 -4.89
N TRP A 361 8.03 -11.51 -4.54
CA TRP A 361 6.95 -11.58 -5.52
C TRP A 361 6.98 -10.40 -6.52
N LEU A 362 7.21 -9.17 -6.04
CA LEU A 362 7.33 -8.00 -6.92
C LEU A 362 8.52 -8.08 -7.86
N VAL A 363 9.68 -8.50 -7.34
CA VAL A 363 10.91 -8.65 -8.13
C VAL A 363 10.75 -9.72 -9.20
N ASP A 364 10.16 -10.86 -8.86
CA ASP A 364 9.88 -11.95 -9.81
C ASP A 364 8.92 -11.49 -10.92
N MET A 365 7.90 -10.69 -10.56
CA MET A 365 6.94 -10.13 -11.51
C MET A 365 7.52 -9.00 -12.37
N LYS A 366 8.64 -8.37 -12.01
CA LYS A 366 9.18 -7.16 -12.67
C LYS A 366 9.36 -7.31 -14.19
N GLN A 367 9.79 -8.50 -14.63
CA GLN A 367 10.01 -8.81 -16.04
C GLN A 367 8.70 -9.20 -16.76
N THR A 368 7.81 -9.88 -16.06
CA THR A 368 6.54 -10.39 -16.58
C THR A 368 5.34 -9.47 -16.32
N LEU A 369 5.57 -8.26 -15.79
CA LEU A 369 4.53 -7.28 -15.55
C LEU A 369 3.66 -7.13 -16.80
N PRO A 370 2.34 -7.35 -16.70
CA PRO A 370 1.46 -7.27 -17.84
C PRO A 370 1.49 -5.85 -18.41
N TYR A 371 1.31 -5.74 -19.72
CA TYR A 371 1.07 -4.43 -20.30
C TYR A 371 -0.30 -3.97 -19.86
N ILE A 372 -0.39 -2.74 -19.38
CA ILE A 372 -1.64 -2.14 -18.93
C ILE A 372 -2.15 -1.27 -20.06
N HIS A 373 -3.39 -1.51 -20.48
CA HIS A 373 -4.08 -0.63 -21.41
C HIS A 373 -4.32 0.73 -20.74
N ARG A 374 -4.11 1.84 -21.46
CA ARG A 374 -4.29 3.19 -20.90
C ARG A 374 -5.75 3.46 -20.51
N GLN A 375 -6.67 3.03 -21.36
CA GLN A 375 -8.11 3.07 -21.08
C GLN A 375 -8.52 1.88 -20.21
N LYS A 376 -9.40 2.16 -19.24
CA LYS A 376 -10.08 1.16 -18.42
C LYS A 376 -11.28 0.59 -19.17
N ASN A 377 -11.77 -0.56 -18.74
CA ASN A 377 -13.05 -1.04 -19.24
C ASN A 377 -14.21 -0.20 -18.72
N GLU A 378 -15.41 -0.45 -19.25
CA GLU A 378 -16.66 0.22 -18.88
C GLU A 378 -16.96 0.22 -17.37
N ARG A 379 -16.38 -0.71 -16.61
CA ARG A 379 -16.53 -0.83 -15.15
C ARG A 379 -15.42 -0.11 -14.37
N GLY A 380 -14.56 0.64 -15.06
CA GLY A 380 -13.42 1.33 -14.47
C GLY A 380 -12.24 0.44 -14.07
N ASN A 381 -12.26 -0.84 -14.48
CA ASN A 381 -11.19 -1.78 -14.15
C ASN A 381 -10.02 -1.66 -15.13
N VAL A 382 -8.82 -1.90 -14.61
CA VAL A 382 -7.59 -2.03 -15.40
C VAL A 382 -7.72 -3.19 -16.39
N VAL A 383 -7.32 -2.94 -17.64
CA VAL A 383 -7.27 -3.96 -18.69
C VAL A 383 -5.80 -4.32 -18.94
N THR A 384 -5.51 -5.62 -18.95
CA THR A 384 -4.18 -6.14 -19.24
C THR A 384 -4.09 -6.62 -20.69
N VAL A 385 -2.97 -6.35 -21.33
CA VAL A 385 -2.64 -6.76 -22.69
C VAL A 385 -1.58 -7.85 -22.58
N LYS A 386 -1.95 -9.08 -22.96
CA LYS A 386 -1.08 -10.28 -22.84
C LYS A 386 0.05 -10.25 -23.86
N ASN A 387 -0.31 -9.96 -25.11
CA ASN A 387 0.61 -9.91 -26.25
C ASN A 387 0.51 -8.53 -26.88
N PRO A 388 1.21 -7.51 -26.34
CA PRO A 388 1.10 -6.15 -26.88
C PRO A 388 1.78 -6.05 -28.25
N THR A 389 1.17 -5.23 -29.09
CA THR A 389 1.75 -4.86 -30.37
C THR A 389 2.74 -3.72 -30.17
N SER A 390 3.84 -3.73 -30.94
CA SER A 390 4.80 -2.62 -30.97
C SER A 390 4.38 -1.58 -32.01
N PRO A 391 4.54 -0.28 -31.73
CA PRO A 391 4.25 0.76 -32.72
C PRO A 391 5.24 0.69 -33.89
N SER A 392 4.80 1.13 -35.07
CA SER A 392 5.69 1.35 -36.20
C SER A 392 6.49 2.65 -36.03
N ALA A 393 7.52 2.83 -36.85
CA ALA A 393 8.22 4.11 -36.96
C ALA A 393 7.29 5.22 -37.54
N LEU A 394 7.66 6.49 -37.32
CA LEU A 394 6.85 7.66 -37.71
C LEU A 394 6.80 7.87 -39.23
N ASP A 395 7.83 7.42 -39.95
CA ASP A 395 7.93 7.51 -41.41
C ASP A 395 6.87 6.66 -42.12
N THR A 396 6.49 5.51 -41.55
CA THR A 396 5.42 4.65 -42.09
C THR A 396 4.06 5.35 -42.14
N TRP A 397 3.86 6.42 -41.35
CA TRP A 397 2.62 7.17 -41.36
C TRP A 397 2.42 7.94 -42.67
N ARG A 398 3.53 8.34 -43.33
CA ARG A 398 3.51 9.08 -44.60
C ARG A 398 3.73 8.19 -45.81
N ASP A 399 4.19 6.96 -45.60
CA ASP A 399 4.35 5.98 -46.67
C ASP A 399 3.03 5.23 -46.91
N ARG A 400 2.43 5.47 -48.08
CA ARG A 400 1.17 4.81 -48.50
C ARG A 400 1.30 3.30 -48.72
N TYR A 401 2.52 2.79 -48.89
CA TYR A 401 2.79 1.37 -49.10
C TYR A 401 3.11 0.64 -47.79
N ALA A 402 3.50 1.36 -46.75
CA ALA A 402 3.74 0.80 -45.42
C ALA A 402 2.45 0.72 -44.58
N THR A 403 2.46 -0.21 -43.62
CA THR A 403 1.44 -0.29 -42.57
C THR A 403 1.90 0.50 -41.36
N ALA A 404 1.15 1.54 -41.03
CA ALA A 404 1.36 2.27 -39.78
C ALA A 404 0.65 1.54 -38.64
N VAL A 405 1.32 1.41 -37.50
CA VAL A 405 0.81 0.73 -36.31
C VAL A 405 0.84 1.70 -35.13
N PHE A 406 -0.34 1.96 -34.58
CA PHE A 406 -0.57 2.85 -33.45
C PHE A 406 -0.95 2.03 -32.24
N VAL A 407 -0.46 2.40 -31.06
CA VAL A 407 -0.66 1.65 -29.82
C VAL A 407 -1.05 2.60 -28.68
N PRO A 408 -1.82 2.14 -27.67
CA PRO A 408 -2.35 2.99 -26.61
C PRO A 408 -1.26 3.73 -25.81
N HIS A 409 -0.07 3.14 -25.68
CA HIS A 409 1.04 3.67 -24.88
C HIS A 409 1.96 4.63 -25.63
N SER A 410 1.72 4.90 -26.92
CA SER A 410 2.51 5.84 -27.72
C SER A 410 1.69 7.10 -28.05
N ALA A 411 2.27 8.27 -27.80
CA ALA A 411 1.62 9.53 -28.17
C ALA A 411 1.77 9.77 -29.67
N VAL A 412 0.65 10.00 -30.35
CA VAL A 412 0.59 10.27 -31.79
C VAL A 412 0.55 11.78 -31.99
N ARG A 413 1.67 12.35 -32.46
CA ARG A 413 1.84 13.79 -32.66
C ARG A 413 2.10 14.10 -34.13
N GLY A 414 1.44 15.11 -34.67
CA GLY A 414 1.62 15.57 -36.05
C GLY A 414 0.32 15.53 -36.85
N SER A 415 0.45 15.46 -38.17
CA SER A 415 -0.67 15.41 -39.10
C SER A 415 -0.42 14.38 -40.19
N MET A 416 -1.52 13.87 -40.74
CA MET A 416 -1.54 12.96 -41.89
C MET A 416 -2.66 13.40 -42.82
N ASN A 417 -2.38 13.48 -44.13
CA ASN A 417 -3.31 13.96 -45.15
C ASN A 417 -3.93 15.33 -44.79
N ASN A 418 -3.07 16.26 -44.33
CA ASN A 418 -3.43 17.61 -43.86
C ASN A 418 -4.38 17.67 -42.65
N LEU A 419 -4.64 16.54 -41.99
CA LEU A 419 -5.45 16.48 -40.78
C LEU A 419 -4.56 16.20 -39.56
N PRO A 420 -4.50 17.09 -38.56
CA PRO A 420 -3.76 16.84 -37.34
C PRO A 420 -4.37 15.69 -36.54
N PHE A 421 -3.53 14.93 -35.85
CA PHE A 421 -3.98 14.02 -34.81
C PHE A 421 -4.23 14.83 -33.54
N ARG A 422 -5.50 14.95 -33.14
CA ARG A 422 -5.92 15.69 -31.95
C ARG A 422 -6.78 14.81 -31.09
N SER A 423 -6.52 14.83 -29.78
CA SER A 423 -7.40 14.16 -28.84
C SER A 423 -8.77 14.81 -28.81
N PHE A 424 -9.79 13.98 -28.63
CA PHE A 424 -11.18 14.40 -28.55
C PHE A 424 -11.80 13.86 -27.26
N THR A 425 -12.58 14.67 -26.56
CA THR A 425 -13.31 14.18 -25.38
C THR A 425 -14.72 13.77 -25.82
N PRO A 426 -15.05 12.47 -25.84
CA PRO A 426 -16.37 12.02 -26.25
C PRO A 426 -17.43 12.40 -25.21
N PRO A 427 -18.70 12.56 -25.63
CA PRO A 427 -19.79 12.66 -24.67
C PRO A 427 -19.90 11.37 -23.86
N ASN A 428 -20.18 11.50 -22.57
CA ASN A 428 -20.44 10.38 -21.66
C ASN A 428 -21.94 10.04 -21.52
N THR A 429 -22.79 10.63 -22.37
CA THR A 429 -24.24 10.39 -22.39
C THR A 429 -24.73 10.06 -23.79
N MET A 430 -25.79 9.24 -23.87
CA MET A 430 -26.44 8.92 -25.13
C MET A 430 -26.96 10.15 -25.87
N ASP A 431 -27.52 11.12 -25.15
CA ASP A 431 -28.01 12.37 -25.75
C ASP A 431 -26.88 13.23 -26.31
N GLY A 432 -25.70 13.18 -25.70
CA GLY A 432 -24.50 13.79 -26.26
C GLY A 432 -24.13 13.16 -27.61
N TRP A 433 -24.14 11.83 -27.70
CA TRP A 433 -23.88 11.11 -28.97
C TRP A 433 -24.94 11.40 -30.04
N ARG A 434 -26.22 11.51 -29.67
CA ARG A 434 -27.32 11.83 -30.60
C ARG A 434 -27.19 13.19 -31.28
N ARG A 435 -26.45 14.13 -30.68
CA ARG A 435 -26.21 15.47 -31.26
C ARG A 435 -25.23 15.46 -32.44
N PHE A 436 -24.49 14.37 -32.64
CA PHE A 436 -23.56 14.28 -33.77
C PHE A 436 -24.30 14.16 -35.10
N THR A 437 -23.90 14.99 -36.07
CA THR A 437 -24.47 14.96 -37.42
C THR A 437 -23.93 13.79 -38.23
N THR A 438 -24.75 12.75 -38.41
CA THR A 438 -24.38 11.55 -39.19
C THR A 438 -24.94 11.53 -40.62
N ARG A 439 -25.65 12.59 -41.02
CA ARG A 439 -26.29 12.77 -42.33
C ARG A 439 -25.72 13.95 -43.13
N ALA A 440 -24.50 14.36 -42.81
CA ALA A 440 -23.84 15.48 -43.46
C ALA A 440 -23.42 15.21 -44.92
N VAL A 441 -23.48 13.95 -45.37
CA VAL A 441 -23.42 13.55 -46.78
C VAL A 441 -24.69 12.77 -47.07
N ASN A 442 -25.37 13.11 -48.17
CA ASN A 442 -26.53 12.36 -48.60
C ASN A 442 -26.09 11.14 -49.42
N PHE A 443 -26.57 9.97 -49.04
CA PHE A 443 -26.39 8.73 -49.79
C PHE A 443 -27.59 7.82 -49.54
N THR A 444 -27.92 7.01 -50.54
CA THR A 444 -29.00 6.02 -50.43
C THR A 444 -28.63 4.97 -49.39
N GLU A 445 -29.43 4.89 -48.33
CA GLU A 445 -29.31 3.89 -47.29
C GLU A 445 -30.59 3.05 -47.25
N PRO A 446 -30.53 1.76 -47.63
CA PRO A 446 -31.66 0.86 -47.52
C PRO A 446 -32.11 0.65 -46.06
N GLU A 447 -33.38 0.29 -45.85
CA GLU A 447 -33.85 -0.11 -44.52
C GLU A 447 -33.03 -1.29 -43.97
N PHE A 448 -32.74 -1.27 -42.67
CA PHE A 448 -32.02 -2.36 -42.02
C PHE A 448 -32.94 -3.55 -41.74
N LYS A 449 -32.73 -4.64 -42.48
CA LYS A 449 -33.46 -5.90 -42.29
C LYS A 449 -32.91 -6.63 -41.07
N ARG A 450 -33.66 -6.60 -39.96
CA ARG A 450 -33.29 -7.30 -38.72
C ARG A 450 -33.32 -8.83 -38.93
N SER A 451 -32.39 -9.51 -38.26
CA SER A 451 -32.40 -10.97 -38.13
C SER A 451 -33.17 -11.38 -36.86
N GLN A 452 -33.82 -12.54 -36.88
CA GLN A 452 -34.50 -13.10 -35.71
C GLN A 452 -33.52 -13.69 -34.67
N HIS A 453 -32.29 -14.02 -35.09
CA HIS A 453 -31.31 -14.73 -34.24
C HIS A 453 -30.01 -13.97 -34.03
N LEU A 454 -29.79 -12.86 -34.74
CA LEU A 454 -28.57 -12.06 -34.65
C LEU A 454 -28.90 -10.66 -34.14
N ALA A 455 -28.08 -10.18 -33.21
CA ALA A 455 -28.22 -8.81 -32.71
C ALA A 455 -27.91 -7.80 -33.81
N PRO A 456 -28.64 -6.67 -33.90
CA PRO A 456 -28.25 -5.57 -34.78
C PRO A 456 -26.90 -5.01 -34.33
N ALA A 457 -26.03 -4.71 -35.29
CA ALA A 457 -24.73 -4.10 -35.07
C ALA A 457 -24.42 -3.10 -36.18
N SER A 458 -23.48 -2.21 -35.93
CA SER A 458 -23.06 -1.24 -36.94
C SER A 458 -21.61 -0.81 -36.75
N GLY A 459 -20.96 -0.46 -37.85
CA GLY A 459 -19.57 0.01 -37.85
C GLY A 459 -19.22 0.72 -39.15
N ALA A 460 -17.92 0.97 -39.34
CA ALA A 460 -17.45 1.73 -40.50
C ALA A 460 -16.14 1.20 -41.07
N ILE A 461 -15.99 1.38 -42.39
CA ILE A 461 -14.74 1.16 -43.10
C ILE A 461 -14.16 2.52 -43.44
N ILE A 462 -13.04 2.85 -42.81
CA ILE A 462 -12.50 4.21 -42.81
C ILE A 462 -11.34 4.29 -43.78
N PHE A 463 -11.53 5.01 -44.88
CA PHE A 463 -10.47 5.26 -45.87
C PHE A 463 -9.79 6.60 -45.63
N GLU A 464 -8.47 6.61 -45.85
CA GLU A 464 -7.69 7.83 -46.01
C GLU A 464 -7.57 8.20 -47.50
N PRO A 465 -7.31 9.49 -47.83
CA PRO A 465 -7.13 9.93 -49.22
C PRO A 465 -6.03 9.19 -50.01
N ASP A 466 -5.05 8.59 -49.31
CA ASP A 466 -3.97 7.82 -49.94
C ASP A 466 -4.36 6.37 -50.30
N GLY A 467 -5.60 5.97 -50.01
CA GLY A 467 -6.18 4.66 -50.30
C GLY A 467 -5.97 3.61 -49.21
N ARG A 468 -5.34 3.97 -48.09
CA ARG A 468 -5.21 3.08 -46.93
C ARG A 468 -6.49 3.05 -46.09
N VAL A 469 -6.70 1.93 -45.39
CA VAL A 469 -7.86 1.66 -44.55
C VAL A 469 -7.45 1.45 -43.09
N TRP A 470 -8.24 1.98 -42.17
CA TRP A 470 -8.06 1.78 -40.73
C TRP A 470 -8.65 0.45 -40.26
N ILE A 471 -7.87 -0.29 -39.46
CA ILE A 471 -8.18 -1.63 -38.95
C ILE A 471 -7.86 -1.68 -37.45
N THR A 472 -8.73 -2.30 -36.66
CA THR A 472 -8.52 -2.49 -35.22
C THR A 472 -7.86 -3.85 -34.94
N GLU A 473 -7.02 -3.89 -33.91
CA GLU A 473 -6.54 -5.14 -33.31
C GLU A 473 -7.19 -5.28 -31.92
N PRO A 474 -8.20 -6.15 -31.78
CA PRO A 474 -8.88 -6.34 -30.51
C PRO A 474 -7.95 -6.75 -29.37
N THR A 475 -8.11 -6.16 -28.19
CA THR A 475 -7.32 -6.48 -27.00
C THR A 475 -7.45 -7.95 -26.63
N ASN A 476 -6.32 -8.65 -26.58
CA ASN A 476 -6.21 -10.09 -26.30
C ASN A 476 -6.94 -11.02 -27.29
N HIS A 477 -7.30 -10.55 -28.48
CA HIS A 477 -7.87 -11.34 -29.58
C HIS A 477 -9.00 -12.29 -29.14
N PRO A 478 -10.13 -11.77 -28.61
CA PRO A 478 -11.25 -12.59 -28.18
C PRO A 478 -11.73 -13.48 -29.33
N PHE A 479 -12.01 -14.75 -29.02
CA PHE A 479 -12.43 -15.76 -29.99
C PHE A 479 -11.46 -15.96 -31.18
N GLY A 480 -10.18 -15.60 -31.02
CA GLY A 480 -9.16 -15.72 -32.07
C GLY A 480 -9.24 -14.64 -33.15
N ALA A 481 -10.08 -13.61 -32.99
CA ALA A 481 -10.14 -12.48 -33.91
C ALA A 481 -8.92 -11.59 -33.72
N THR A 482 -7.92 -11.73 -34.60
CA THR A 482 -6.68 -10.95 -34.54
C THR A 482 -6.87 -9.52 -35.00
N HIS A 483 -7.74 -9.28 -35.98
CA HIS A 483 -8.08 -7.94 -36.47
C HIS A 483 -9.56 -7.86 -36.82
N ALA A 484 -10.09 -6.64 -36.84
CA ALA A 484 -11.45 -6.36 -37.26
C ALA A 484 -11.57 -4.95 -37.86
N PHE A 485 -12.69 -4.72 -38.53
CA PHE A 485 -13.17 -3.34 -38.73
C PHE A 485 -13.89 -2.87 -37.46
N PRO A 486 -13.81 -1.57 -37.10
CA PRO A 486 -14.48 -1.05 -35.92
C PRO A 486 -16.00 -1.18 -36.03
N LYS A 487 -16.61 -1.85 -35.04
CA LYS A 487 -18.04 -2.19 -35.02
C LYS A 487 -18.44 -2.83 -33.69
N GLY A 488 -19.62 -2.46 -33.22
CA GLY A 488 -20.26 -3.11 -32.09
C GLY A 488 -21.78 -3.22 -32.22
N LYS A 489 -22.37 -3.85 -31.21
CA LYS A 489 -23.81 -4.10 -31.17
C LYS A 489 -24.55 -2.79 -30.98
N GLN A 490 -25.72 -2.68 -31.59
CA GLN A 490 -26.53 -1.48 -31.46
C GLN A 490 -26.97 -1.29 -30.01
N GLU A 491 -26.58 -0.18 -29.41
CA GLU A 491 -27.08 0.25 -28.12
C GLU A 491 -28.54 0.71 -28.21
N ALA A 492 -29.34 0.34 -27.21
CA ALA A 492 -30.73 0.74 -27.13
C ALA A 492 -30.84 2.27 -27.16
N GLY A 493 -31.58 2.82 -28.12
CA GLY A 493 -31.80 4.26 -28.24
C GLY A 493 -30.81 5.01 -29.13
N LEU A 494 -29.81 4.36 -29.74
CA LEU A 494 -29.02 4.92 -30.83
C LEU A 494 -29.50 4.39 -32.19
N ASN A 495 -29.48 5.23 -33.22
CA ASN A 495 -29.62 4.74 -34.60
C ASN A 495 -28.30 4.13 -35.09
N LEU A 496 -28.33 3.32 -36.16
CA LEU A 496 -27.15 2.59 -36.64
C LEU A 496 -25.98 3.50 -37.07
N ARG A 497 -26.24 4.70 -37.62
CA ARG A 497 -25.15 5.63 -37.96
C ARG A 497 -24.49 6.20 -36.71
N THR A 498 -25.28 6.64 -35.73
CA THR A 498 -24.75 7.19 -34.47
C THR A 498 -24.02 6.10 -33.67
N ASN A 499 -24.54 4.88 -33.68
CA ASN A 499 -23.85 3.74 -33.07
C ASN A 499 -22.53 3.46 -33.78
N ALA A 500 -22.49 3.36 -35.11
CA ALA A 500 -21.24 3.19 -35.86
C ALA A 500 -20.22 4.31 -35.57
N LEU A 501 -20.66 5.56 -35.41
CA LEU A 501 -19.76 6.67 -35.06
C LEU A 501 -19.16 6.51 -33.66
N LYS A 502 -19.98 6.09 -32.69
CA LYS A 502 -19.54 5.80 -31.32
C LYS A 502 -18.52 4.65 -31.29
N GLU A 503 -18.85 3.53 -31.92
CA GLU A 503 -17.99 2.33 -32.01
C GLU A 503 -16.65 2.63 -32.71
N VAL A 504 -16.68 3.42 -33.79
CA VAL A 504 -15.46 3.90 -34.44
C VAL A 504 -14.60 4.67 -33.45
N TYR A 505 -15.17 5.64 -32.74
CA TYR A 505 -14.41 6.41 -31.76
C TYR A 505 -13.88 5.52 -30.62
N GLU A 506 -14.69 4.63 -30.08
CA GLU A 506 -14.30 3.76 -28.96
C GLU A 506 -13.21 2.78 -29.35
N GLU A 507 -13.27 2.16 -30.53
CA GLU A 507 -12.25 1.21 -30.94
C GLU A 507 -11.01 1.87 -31.55
N THR A 508 -11.13 3.07 -32.14
CA THR A 508 -10.03 3.68 -32.92
C THR A 508 -9.54 5.05 -32.43
N GLY A 509 -10.29 5.74 -31.58
CA GLY A 509 -10.04 7.14 -31.20
C GLY A 509 -10.28 8.16 -32.33
N LEU A 510 -10.81 7.73 -33.48
CA LEU A 510 -11.02 8.58 -34.65
C LEU A 510 -12.44 9.15 -34.68
N LEU A 511 -12.55 10.37 -35.20
CA LEU A 511 -13.83 10.95 -35.60
C LEU A 511 -13.97 10.88 -37.11
N VAL A 512 -15.14 10.45 -37.56
CA VAL A 512 -15.40 10.18 -38.98
C VAL A 512 -16.67 10.83 -39.49
N LYS A 513 -16.72 11.04 -40.80
CA LYS A 513 -17.90 11.41 -41.55
C LYS A 513 -18.28 10.26 -42.48
N PHE A 514 -19.56 9.91 -42.57
CA PHE A 514 -20.04 8.86 -43.47
C PHE A 514 -20.27 9.40 -44.87
N HIS A 515 -19.81 8.67 -45.88
CA HIS A 515 -19.88 9.00 -47.30
C HIS A 515 -20.70 7.99 -48.11
N GLY A 516 -21.03 6.82 -47.54
CA GLY A 516 -21.81 5.81 -48.26
C GLY A 516 -22.27 4.64 -47.41
N PHE A 517 -23.20 3.87 -47.95
CA PHE A 517 -23.61 2.56 -47.46
C PHE A 517 -22.76 1.49 -48.16
N ILE A 518 -22.26 0.50 -47.39
CA ILE A 518 -21.52 -0.62 -47.95
C ILE A 518 -22.41 -1.86 -48.03
N GLY A 519 -22.96 -2.29 -46.90
CA GLY A 519 -23.75 -3.52 -46.84
C GLY A 519 -24.13 -3.92 -45.42
N ASP A 520 -25.02 -4.93 -45.34
CA ASP A 520 -25.40 -5.63 -44.11
C ASP A 520 -24.86 -7.06 -44.17
N TYR A 521 -24.07 -7.47 -43.18
CA TYR A 521 -23.36 -8.74 -43.19
C TYR A 521 -23.66 -9.53 -41.92
N ASP A 522 -24.06 -10.78 -42.09
CA ASP A 522 -24.26 -11.69 -40.96
C ASP A 522 -22.91 -12.19 -40.44
N ARG A 523 -22.76 -12.15 -39.12
CA ARG A 523 -21.64 -12.67 -38.33
C ARG A 523 -22.15 -13.69 -37.34
N THR A 524 -21.24 -14.31 -36.59
CA THR A 524 -21.56 -15.33 -35.59
C THR A 524 -22.63 -14.90 -34.58
N THR A 525 -22.65 -13.64 -34.15
CA THR A 525 -23.57 -13.16 -33.10
C THR A 525 -24.34 -11.90 -33.48
N SER A 526 -24.10 -11.34 -34.67
CA SER A 526 -24.69 -10.07 -35.08
C SER A 526 -24.88 -9.96 -36.59
N ARG A 527 -25.86 -9.18 -37.00
CA ARG A 527 -25.97 -8.67 -38.37
C ARG A 527 -25.47 -7.24 -38.35
N THR A 528 -24.34 -7.00 -39.02
CA THR A 528 -23.62 -5.72 -38.93
C THR A 528 -23.80 -4.90 -40.19
N ARG A 529 -24.29 -3.67 -40.04
CA ARG A 529 -24.30 -2.65 -41.10
C ARG A 529 -22.96 -1.92 -41.13
N TYR A 530 -22.33 -1.85 -42.31
CA TYR A 530 -21.12 -1.05 -42.51
C TYR A 530 -21.36 0.18 -43.37
N TYR A 531 -20.76 1.29 -42.94
CA TYR A 531 -20.73 2.55 -43.67
C TYR A 531 -19.32 2.84 -44.20
N LEU A 532 -19.26 3.44 -45.38
CA LEU A 532 -18.03 4.03 -45.91
C LEU A 532 -17.78 5.35 -45.18
N ALA A 533 -16.59 5.54 -44.62
CA ALA A 533 -16.29 6.68 -43.77
C ALA A 533 -14.92 7.30 -44.05
N LYS A 534 -14.81 8.62 -43.83
CA LYS A 534 -13.58 9.40 -43.94
C LYS A 534 -13.23 10.00 -42.58
N ARG A 535 -11.97 9.95 -42.17
CA ARG A 535 -11.51 10.63 -40.95
C ARG A 535 -11.63 12.15 -41.11
N ILE A 536 -12.13 12.82 -40.08
CA ILE A 536 -12.25 14.28 -40.02
C ILE A 536 -11.51 14.90 -38.84
N ASP A 537 -11.29 14.14 -37.77
CA ASP A 537 -10.51 14.54 -36.59
C ASP A 537 -10.17 13.29 -35.75
N GLY A 538 -9.65 13.48 -34.54
CA GLY A 538 -9.36 12.40 -33.61
C GLY A 538 -7.92 11.89 -33.75
N THR A 539 -7.57 10.97 -32.85
CA THR A 539 -6.22 10.39 -32.80
C THR A 539 -6.30 8.94 -32.32
N PRO A 540 -5.54 8.02 -32.94
CA PRO A 540 -5.48 6.65 -32.45
C PRO A 540 -4.84 6.54 -31.05
N SER A 541 -4.20 7.59 -30.52
CA SER A 541 -3.82 7.61 -29.10
C SER A 541 -5.01 7.52 -28.14
N ASP A 542 -6.22 7.86 -28.59
CA ASP A 542 -7.43 7.85 -27.76
C ASP A 542 -8.20 6.52 -27.86
N MET A 543 -7.66 5.51 -28.57
CA MET A 543 -8.32 4.20 -28.69
C MET A 543 -8.70 3.62 -27.32
N GLY A 544 -9.92 3.10 -27.25
CA GLY A 544 -10.52 2.44 -26.09
C GLY A 544 -9.86 1.11 -25.77
N PHE A 545 -10.20 0.58 -24.58
CA PHE A 545 -9.62 -0.66 -24.06
C PHE A 545 -9.88 -1.89 -24.93
N GLU A 546 -10.86 -1.82 -25.82
CA GLU A 546 -11.20 -2.89 -26.74
C GLU A 546 -10.14 -3.10 -27.82
N SER A 547 -9.29 -2.10 -28.09
CA SER A 547 -8.21 -2.18 -29.06
C SER A 547 -6.84 -2.12 -28.40
N GLN A 548 -5.98 -3.10 -28.66
CA GLN A 548 -4.57 -3.05 -28.23
C GLN A 548 -3.67 -2.39 -29.27
N SER A 549 -4.15 -2.27 -30.52
CA SER A 549 -3.54 -1.42 -31.54
C SER A 549 -4.56 -1.04 -32.61
N VAL A 550 -4.22 0.00 -33.36
CA VAL A 550 -4.95 0.45 -34.56
C VAL A 550 -3.94 0.50 -35.71
N LYS A 551 -4.29 -0.02 -36.87
CA LYS A 551 -3.42 -0.12 -38.04
C LYS A 551 -4.00 0.66 -39.20
N LEU A 552 -3.14 1.34 -39.95
CA LEU A 552 -3.49 1.96 -41.24
C LEU A 552 -2.73 1.22 -42.34
N ALA A 553 -3.46 0.45 -43.15
CA ALA A 553 -2.91 -0.51 -44.09
C ALA A 553 -3.43 -0.26 -45.51
N ASN A 554 -2.63 -0.55 -46.53
CA ASN A 554 -3.13 -0.61 -47.91
C ASN A 554 -4.07 -1.82 -48.08
N ILE A 555 -4.81 -1.89 -49.21
CA ILE A 555 -5.80 -2.96 -49.45
C ILE A 555 -5.19 -4.37 -49.41
N THR A 556 -3.98 -4.54 -49.94
CA THR A 556 -3.29 -5.84 -49.97
C THR A 556 -3.00 -6.31 -48.55
N GLU A 557 -2.43 -5.45 -47.72
CA GLU A 557 -2.13 -5.79 -46.33
C GLU A 557 -3.40 -5.89 -45.48
N ALA A 558 -4.42 -5.09 -45.75
CA ALA A 558 -5.74 -5.20 -45.11
C ALA A 558 -6.35 -6.60 -45.32
N LYS A 559 -6.24 -7.17 -46.54
CA LYS A 559 -6.67 -8.56 -46.82
C LYS A 559 -5.88 -9.60 -46.03
N ARG A 560 -4.60 -9.35 -45.74
CA ARG A 560 -3.77 -10.24 -44.91
C ARG A 560 -4.14 -10.17 -43.44
N LEU A 561 -4.40 -8.96 -42.94
CA LEU A 561 -4.81 -8.73 -41.55
C LEU A 561 -6.20 -9.28 -41.25
N LEU A 562 -7.10 -9.26 -42.25
CA LEU A 562 -8.49 -9.69 -42.15
C LEU A 562 -8.78 -10.91 -43.04
N PRO A 563 -8.23 -12.10 -42.71
CA PRO A 563 -8.21 -13.22 -43.65
C PRO A 563 -9.55 -13.97 -43.77
N ASN A 564 -10.54 -13.68 -42.92
CA ASN A 564 -11.82 -14.41 -43.00
C ASN A 564 -12.66 -13.95 -44.21
N ALA A 565 -13.42 -14.88 -44.79
CA ALA A 565 -14.15 -14.65 -46.04
C ALA A 565 -15.14 -13.47 -45.97
N VAL A 566 -15.77 -13.24 -44.81
CA VAL A 566 -16.73 -12.16 -44.65
C VAL A 566 -16.02 -10.79 -44.61
N ASP A 567 -14.89 -10.67 -43.92
CA ASP A 567 -14.10 -9.44 -43.93
C ASP A 567 -13.54 -9.12 -45.31
N ILE A 568 -13.06 -10.13 -46.04
CA ILE A 568 -12.61 -9.96 -47.43
C ILE A 568 -13.76 -9.46 -48.31
N ALA A 569 -14.96 -10.01 -48.15
CA ALA A 569 -16.14 -9.55 -48.88
C ALA A 569 -16.48 -8.08 -48.54
N ILE A 570 -16.50 -7.73 -47.25
CA ILE A 570 -16.73 -6.36 -46.79
C ILE A 570 -15.69 -5.40 -47.35
N LEU A 571 -14.41 -5.75 -47.29
CA LEU A 571 -13.32 -4.92 -47.79
C LEU A 571 -13.44 -4.68 -49.30
N ARG A 572 -13.78 -5.72 -50.07
CA ARG A 572 -14.02 -5.61 -51.51
C ARG A 572 -15.21 -4.70 -51.81
N ASP A 573 -16.29 -4.82 -51.06
CA ASP A 573 -17.49 -3.98 -51.24
C ASP A 573 -17.20 -2.52 -50.85
N ALA A 574 -16.42 -2.31 -49.80
CA ALA A 574 -15.96 -1.00 -49.36
C ALA A 574 -15.03 -0.34 -50.39
N GLU A 575 -14.08 -1.08 -50.96
CA GLU A 575 -13.19 -0.62 -52.04
C GLU A 575 -14.00 -0.20 -53.27
N ARG A 576 -15.01 -1.00 -53.65
CA ARG A 576 -15.93 -0.63 -54.75
C ARG A 576 -16.74 0.62 -54.44
N ALA A 577 -17.17 0.81 -53.19
CA ALA A 577 -17.89 2.00 -52.78
C ALA A 577 -16.98 3.25 -52.81
N TYR A 578 -15.74 3.10 -52.32
CA TYR A 578 -14.71 4.15 -52.32
C TYR A 578 -14.38 4.63 -53.74
N LEU A 579 -14.25 3.71 -54.71
CA LEU A 579 -13.90 4.05 -56.09
C LEU A 579 -15.05 4.65 -56.91
N LYS A 580 -16.31 4.57 -56.46
CA LYS A 580 -17.49 4.94 -57.24
C LYS A 580 -17.92 6.42 -57.13
N GLY A 581 -17.36 7.20 -56.21
CA GLY A 581 -17.82 8.58 -55.98
C GLY A 581 -16.71 9.50 -55.45
N PRO A 582 -16.94 10.82 -55.42
CA PRO A 582 -15.98 11.78 -54.89
C PRO A 582 -15.83 11.57 -53.38
N PHE A 583 -14.66 11.10 -52.95
CA PHE A 583 -14.36 10.74 -51.57
C PHE A 583 -13.41 11.74 -50.87
#